data_AF-A0A3B6TJV4-F1
#
_entry.id   AF-A0A3B6TJV4-F1
#
_cell.length_a   1.000
_cell.length_b   1.000
_cell.length_c   1.000
_cell.angle_alpha   90.00
_cell.angle_beta   90.00
_cell.angle_gamma   90.00
#
_symmetry.space_group_name_H-M   'P 1'
#
loop_
_entity.id
_entity.type
_entity.pdbx_description
1 polymer ?
#
loop_
_entity_poly.entity_id
_entity_poly.type
_entity_poly.pdbx_seq_one_letter_code
_entity_poly.pdbx_strand_id
1 'polypeptide(L)'
;MAMATALRHAAMRLGGGGGAWAKLLPRRLVHVGARPAAADGKTRALNLIKQKREELFDLIADTERRYDTRLTREGFRNTRMLQQLAVQIKPRPNDPLWRSKRFSKLANDYLGLTGACVAGYTLTKKWLHSDKEAAEEKMPDPHV
;
A
#
# COMPACT_ATOMS: atom_id res chain seq x y z
N MET A 1 -26.63 33.29 5.93
CA MET A 1 -26.06 31.98 6.35
C MET A 1 -26.95 30.84 5.84
N ALA A 2 -26.78 30.39 4.59
CA ALA A 2 -27.63 29.35 4.00
C ALA A 2 -26.87 28.45 3.00
N MET A 3 -25.57 28.22 3.20
CA MET A 3 -24.75 27.43 2.27
C MET A 3 -23.99 26.28 2.95
N ALA A 4 -24.26 25.99 4.22
CA ALA A 4 -23.60 24.92 4.98
C ALA A 4 -24.43 23.62 5.09
N THR A 5 -25.69 23.62 4.64
CA THR A 5 -26.60 22.48 4.81
C THR A 5 -26.73 21.58 3.57
N ALA A 6 -26.27 22.01 2.40
CA ALA A 6 -26.38 21.23 1.17
C ALA A 6 -25.33 20.11 1.03
N LEU A 7 -24.19 20.18 1.73
CA LEU A 7 -23.12 19.17 1.65
C LEU A 7 -23.35 17.91 2.52
N ARG A 8 -24.34 17.91 3.42
CA ARG A 8 -24.65 16.73 4.25
C ARG A 8 -25.59 15.73 3.59
N HIS A 9 -26.33 16.12 2.54
CA HIS A 9 -27.31 15.23 1.91
C HIS A 9 -26.77 14.33 0.78
N ALA A 10 -25.54 14.57 0.28
CA ALA A 10 -24.93 13.73 -0.75
C ALA A 10 -24.22 12.49 -0.20
N ALA A 11 -23.89 12.45 1.10
CA ALA A 11 -23.12 11.36 1.72
C ALA A 11 -23.92 10.10 2.09
N MET A 12 -25.26 10.14 2.03
CA MET A 12 -26.12 9.01 2.44
C MET A 12 -26.57 8.09 1.29
N ARG A 13 -26.12 8.33 0.05
CA ARG A 13 -26.55 7.55 -1.14
C ARG A 13 -25.50 6.61 -1.74
N LEU A 14 -24.39 6.39 -1.05
CA LEU A 14 -23.38 5.36 -1.39
C LEU A 14 -23.22 4.27 -0.32
N GLY A 15 -24.09 4.24 0.69
CA GLY A 15 -24.10 3.22 1.76
C GLY A 15 -25.11 2.07 1.56
N GLY A 16 -25.68 1.93 0.38
CA GLY A 16 -26.82 1.02 0.12
C GLY A 16 -26.50 -0.26 -0.66
N GLY A 17 -25.23 -0.68 -0.73
CA GLY A 17 -24.79 -1.80 -1.57
C GLY A 17 -24.48 -3.13 -0.85
N GLY A 18 -24.84 -3.26 0.44
CA GLY A 18 -24.48 -4.45 1.25
C GLY A 18 -25.57 -5.53 1.36
N GLY A 19 -26.76 -5.32 0.79
CA GLY A 19 -27.95 -6.13 1.09
C GLY A 19 -28.23 -7.34 0.19
N ALA A 20 -27.56 -7.47 -0.96
CA ALA A 20 -27.86 -8.53 -1.93
C ALA A 20 -27.06 -9.83 -1.74
N TRP A 21 -25.91 -9.77 -1.06
CA TRP A 21 -25.07 -10.96 -0.81
C TRP A 21 -25.50 -11.75 0.44
N ALA A 22 -26.29 -11.13 1.33
CA ALA A 22 -26.68 -11.73 2.61
C ALA A 22 -27.80 -12.79 2.49
N LYS A 23 -28.49 -12.89 1.35
CA LYS A 23 -29.59 -13.85 1.15
C LYS A 23 -29.19 -15.19 0.50
N LEU A 24 -27.91 -15.38 0.19
CA LEU A 24 -27.40 -16.60 -0.47
C LEU A 24 -26.57 -17.52 0.43
N LEU A 25 -26.44 -17.21 1.73
CA LEU A 25 -25.71 -18.07 2.66
C LEU A 25 -26.69 -18.92 3.47
N PRO A 26 -26.70 -20.27 3.30
CA PRO A 26 -27.57 -21.13 4.08
C PRO A 26 -27.26 -20.99 5.58
N ARG A 27 -28.36 -20.93 6.34
CA ARG A 27 -28.43 -20.86 7.80
C ARG A 27 -27.33 -21.68 8.47
N ARG A 28 -26.55 -20.98 9.28
CA ARG A 28 -25.52 -21.48 10.20
C ARG A 28 -26.13 -22.53 11.14
N LEU A 29 -25.85 -23.82 10.88
CA LEU A 29 -26.03 -24.86 11.90
C LEU A 29 -24.98 -24.59 12.99
N VAL A 30 -25.46 -24.32 14.21
CA VAL A 30 -24.62 -24.19 15.41
C VAL A 30 -23.97 -25.55 15.66
N HIS A 31 -22.74 -25.73 15.19
CA HIS A 31 -21.88 -26.83 15.64
C HIS A 31 -21.17 -26.38 16.92
N VAL A 32 -21.80 -26.72 18.06
CA VAL A 32 -21.07 -27.00 19.30
C VAL A 32 -20.13 -28.16 19.00
N GLY A 33 -18.82 -27.94 19.12
CA GLY A 33 -17.81 -29.00 19.08
C GLY A 33 -17.31 -29.42 17.69
N ALA A 34 -16.44 -28.62 17.07
CA ALA A 34 -15.38 -29.08 16.16
C ALA A 34 -14.46 -27.92 15.75
N ARG A 35 -13.42 -27.61 16.53
CA ARG A 35 -12.38 -26.68 16.07
C ARG A 35 -10.95 -27.11 16.42
N PRO A 36 -10.47 -28.18 15.76
CA PRO A 36 -9.08 -28.26 15.32
C PRO A 36 -8.96 -28.13 13.79
N ALA A 37 -9.81 -28.84 13.03
CA ALA A 37 -9.65 -29.01 11.58
C ALA A 37 -9.72 -27.72 10.73
N ALA A 38 -10.53 -26.73 11.11
CA ALA A 38 -10.61 -25.45 10.39
C ALA A 38 -9.40 -24.53 10.65
N ALA A 39 -8.78 -24.62 11.84
CA ALA A 39 -7.54 -23.92 12.15
C ALA A 39 -6.35 -24.57 11.41
N ASP A 40 -6.37 -25.89 11.30
CA ASP A 40 -5.40 -26.67 10.52
C ASP A 40 -5.51 -26.38 9.02
N GLY A 41 -6.74 -26.23 8.50
CA GLY A 41 -6.97 -25.84 7.10
C GLY A 41 -6.43 -24.44 6.78
N LYS A 42 -6.68 -23.45 7.66
CA LYS A 42 -6.18 -22.08 7.49
C LYS A 42 -4.66 -22.01 7.55
N THR A 43 -4.04 -22.70 8.50
CA THR A 43 -2.57 -22.72 8.63
C THR A 43 -1.91 -23.44 7.47
N ARG A 44 -2.47 -24.55 6.98
CA ARG A 44 -2.03 -25.22 5.75
C ARG A 44 -2.13 -24.31 4.53
N ALA A 45 -3.24 -23.61 4.34
CA ALA A 45 -3.40 -22.66 3.24
C ALA A 45 -2.37 -21.52 3.31
N LEU A 46 -2.12 -20.96 4.50
CA LEU A 46 -1.10 -19.93 4.68
C LEU A 46 0.32 -20.43 4.40
N ASN A 47 0.63 -21.67 4.78
CA ASN A 47 1.93 -22.28 4.48
C ASN A 47 2.09 -22.54 2.98
N LEU A 48 1.04 -23.01 2.30
CA LEU A 48 1.04 -23.16 0.84
C LEU A 48 1.26 -21.82 0.14
N ILE A 49 0.60 -20.75 0.60
CA ILE A 49 0.81 -19.40 0.06
C ILE A 49 2.27 -18.95 0.25
N LYS A 50 2.87 -19.21 1.42
CA LYS A 50 4.28 -18.90 1.66
C LYS A 50 5.20 -19.67 0.71
N GLN A 51 4.97 -20.97 0.55
CA GLN A 51 5.72 -21.81 -0.37
C GLN A 51 5.60 -21.30 -1.82
N LYS A 52 4.39 -20.96 -2.27
CA LYS A 52 4.19 -20.42 -3.63
C LYS A 52 4.87 -19.08 -3.85
N ARG A 53 4.97 -18.22 -2.83
CA ARG A 53 5.75 -16.98 -2.91
C ARG A 53 7.23 -17.25 -3.09
N GLU A 54 7.76 -18.25 -2.40
CA GLU A 54 9.14 -18.68 -2.54
C GLU A 54 9.42 -19.23 -3.94
N GLU A 55 8.57 -20.15 -4.42
CA GLU A 55 8.67 -20.67 -5.79
C GLU A 55 8.60 -19.57 -6.86
N LEU A 56 7.72 -18.58 -6.68
CA LEU A 56 7.62 -17.43 -7.59
C LEU A 56 8.86 -16.54 -7.56
N PHE A 57 9.46 -16.34 -6.38
CA PHE A 57 10.69 -15.58 -6.27
C PHE A 57 11.83 -16.28 -7.01
N ASP A 58 11.96 -17.59 -6.82
CA ASP A 58 13.02 -18.39 -7.45
C ASP A 58 12.84 -18.44 -8.98
N LEU A 59 11.60 -18.56 -9.47
CA LEU A 59 11.27 -18.50 -10.90
C LEU A 59 11.64 -17.15 -11.53
N ILE A 60 11.27 -16.03 -10.90
CA ILE A 60 11.58 -14.69 -11.44
C ILE A 60 13.08 -14.40 -11.33
N ALA A 61 13.75 -14.89 -10.29
CA ALA A 61 15.19 -14.76 -10.16
C ALA A 61 15.94 -15.56 -11.23
N ASP A 62 15.48 -16.77 -11.57
CA ASP A 62 16.07 -17.58 -12.64
C ASP A 62 15.82 -16.94 -14.02
N THR A 63 14.62 -16.39 -14.28
CA THR A 63 14.35 -15.68 -15.54
C THR A 63 15.17 -14.40 -15.67
N GLU A 64 15.36 -13.61 -14.60
CA GLU A 64 16.26 -12.44 -14.60
C GLU A 64 17.73 -12.83 -14.82
N ARG A 65 18.15 -14.05 -14.44
CA ARG A 65 19.50 -14.56 -14.71
C ARG A 65 19.69 -15.04 -16.14
N ARG A 66 18.69 -15.73 -16.69
CA ARG A 66 18.74 -16.29 -18.05
C ARG A 66 18.53 -15.25 -19.14
N TYR A 67 17.75 -14.20 -18.86
CA TYR A 67 17.41 -13.16 -19.83
C TYR A 67 17.74 -11.79 -19.27
N ASP A 68 18.52 -10.99 -19.99
CA ASP A 68 18.83 -9.61 -19.61
C ASP A 68 17.63 -8.69 -19.89
N THR A 69 16.64 -8.78 -19.00
CA THR A 69 15.41 -7.98 -19.05
C THR A 69 15.51 -6.71 -18.23
N ARG A 70 16.69 -6.38 -17.66
CA ARG A 70 16.86 -5.32 -16.65
C ARG A 70 16.38 -3.94 -17.09
N LEU A 71 16.51 -3.63 -18.38
CA LEU A 71 16.13 -2.35 -18.96
C LEU A 71 14.74 -2.36 -19.62
N THR A 72 14.06 -3.51 -19.65
CA THR A 72 12.71 -3.60 -20.21
C THR A 72 11.67 -3.25 -19.17
N ARG A 73 10.49 -2.80 -19.63
CA ARG A 73 9.33 -2.53 -18.76
C ARG A 73 8.95 -3.76 -17.92
N GLU A 74 9.14 -4.94 -18.49
CA GLU A 74 8.89 -6.21 -17.80
C GLU A 74 9.92 -6.48 -16.71
N GLY A 75 11.21 -6.23 -16.94
CA GLY A 75 12.23 -6.33 -15.90
C GLY A 75 12.00 -5.37 -14.74
N PHE A 76 11.57 -4.14 -14.99
CA PHE A 76 11.19 -3.22 -13.92
C PHE A 76 10.01 -3.74 -13.07
N ARG A 77 9.00 -4.34 -13.72
CA ARG A 77 7.87 -4.97 -13.02
C ARG A 77 8.33 -6.19 -12.21
N ASN A 78 9.15 -7.04 -12.81
CA ASN A 78 9.71 -8.24 -12.18
C ASN A 78 10.57 -7.88 -10.97
N THR A 79 11.44 -6.87 -11.10
CA THR A 79 12.26 -6.37 -9.99
C THR A 79 11.41 -5.78 -8.86
N ARG A 80 10.35 -5.02 -9.18
CA ARG A 80 9.41 -4.51 -8.16
C ARG A 80 8.68 -5.67 -7.47
N MET A 81 8.31 -6.70 -8.21
CA MET A 81 7.67 -7.91 -7.67
C MET A 81 8.63 -8.68 -6.76
N LEU A 82 9.89 -8.87 -7.16
CA LEU A 82 10.95 -9.48 -6.33
C LEU A 82 11.17 -8.69 -5.03
N GLN A 83 11.18 -7.36 -5.08
CA GLN A 83 11.29 -6.51 -3.89
C GLN A 83 10.12 -6.74 -2.90
N GLN A 84 8.89 -6.86 -3.40
CA GLN A 84 7.72 -7.14 -2.57
C GLN A 84 7.75 -8.56 -1.99
N LEU A 85 8.14 -9.55 -2.79
CA LEU A 85 8.26 -10.94 -2.37
C LEU A 85 9.37 -11.12 -1.34
N ALA A 86 10.52 -10.46 -1.49
CA ALA A 86 11.66 -10.54 -0.58
C ALA A 86 11.31 -10.14 0.87
N VAL A 87 10.37 -9.21 1.06
CA VAL A 87 9.92 -8.79 2.40
C VAL A 87 8.94 -9.80 3.02
N GLN A 88 8.18 -10.53 2.21
CA GLN A 88 7.12 -11.45 2.66
C GLN A 88 7.61 -12.89 2.89
N ILE A 89 8.74 -13.26 2.30
CA ILE A 89 9.38 -14.57 2.43
C ILE A 89 10.23 -14.63 3.71
N LYS A 90 10.43 -15.84 4.25
CA LYS A 90 11.31 -16.06 5.40
C LYS A 90 12.75 -15.56 5.08
N PRO A 91 13.48 -15.04 6.07
CA PRO A 91 14.84 -14.56 5.84
C PRO A 91 15.76 -15.68 5.33
N ARG A 92 16.40 -15.46 4.17
CA ARG A 92 17.39 -16.36 3.56
C ARG A 92 18.80 -15.77 3.74
N PRO A 93 19.55 -16.14 4.80
CA PRO A 93 20.86 -15.56 5.06
C PRO A 93 21.93 -15.96 4.03
N ASN A 94 21.71 -16.99 3.23
CA ASN A 94 22.71 -17.45 2.26
C ASN A 94 22.49 -16.89 0.84
N ASP A 95 21.42 -16.14 0.60
CA ASP A 95 21.12 -15.61 -0.74
C ASP A 95 21.42 -14.10 -0.83
N PRO A 96 22.48 -13.69 -1.56
CA PRO A 96 22.83 -12.28 -1.74
C PRO A 96 21.78 -11.51 -2.55
N LEU A 97 21.06 -12.17 -3.46
CA LEU A 97 20.05 -11.54 -4.31
C LEU A 97 18.83 -11.14 -3.48
N TRP A 98 18.39 -12.03 -2.60
CA TRP A 98 17.33 -11.74 -1.62
C TRP A 98 17.70 -10.56 -0.72
N ARG A 99 18.92 -10.51 -0.17
CA ARG A 99 19.38 -9.40 0.66
C ARG A 99 19.32 -8.07 -0.08
N SER A 100 19.84 -8.04 -1.30
CA SER A 100 19.86 -6.84 -2.14
C SER A 100 18.44 -6.34 -2.42
N LYS A 101 17.53 -7.20 -2.91
CA LYS A 101 16.14 -6.80 -3.21
C LYS A 101 15.39 -6.36 -1.96
N ARG A 102 15.63 -6.99 -0.80
CA ARG A 102 15.04 -6.56 0.48
C ARG A 102 15.56 -5.18 0.91
N PHE A 103 16.85 -4.94 0.79
CA PHE A 103 17.44 -3.63 1.09
C PHE A 103 16.91 -2.56 0.13
N SER A 104 16.83 -2.84 -1.17
CA SER A 104 16.26 -1.92 -2.16
C SER A 104 14.81 -1.53 -1.83
N LYS A 105 14.02 -2.48 -1.32
CA LYS A 105 12.64 -2.19 -0.90
C LYS A 105 12.59 -1.21 0.27
N LEU A 106 13.41 -1.44 1.30
CA LEU A 106 13.52 -0.55 2.45
C LEU A 106 14.05 0.83 2.07
N ALA A 107 15.07 0.89 1.21
CA ALA A 107 15.62 2.13 0.70
C ALA A 107 14.57 2.92 -0.11
N ASN A 108 13.79 2.25 -0.96
CA ASN A 108 12.70 2.89 -1.71
C ASN A 108 11.60 3.44 -0.80
N ASP A 109 11.25 2.70 0.26
CA ASP A 109 10.24 3.16 1.22
C ASP A 109 10.75 4.37 2.03
N TYR A 110 12.05 4.38 2.39
CA TYR A 110 12.70 5.52 3.04
C TYR A 110 12.81 6.74 2.13
N LEU A 111 13.18 6.54 0.86
CA LEU A 111 13.20 7.60 -0.14
C LEU A 111 11.80 8.17 -0.38
N GLY A 112 10.78 7.32 -0.42
CA GLY A 112 9.38 7.75 -0.54
C GLY A 112 8.95 8.61 0.65
N LEU A 113 9.27 8.20 1.87
CA LEU A 113 8.99 8.97 3.09
C LEU A 113 9.72 10.32 3.08
N THR A 114 11.01 10.29 2.77
CA THR A 114 11.85 11.50 2.70
C THR A 114 11.31 12.48 1.65
N GLY A 115 10.95 11.97 0.47
CA GLY A 115 10.32 12.77 -0.58
C GLY A 115 9.00 13.39 -0.14
N ALA A 116 8.16 12.64 0.58
CA ALA A 116 6.91 13.15 1.13
C ALA A 116 7.13 14.26 2.18
N CYS A 117 8.13 14.10 3.06
CA CYS A 117 8.49 15.12 4.04
C CYS A 117 9.00 16.41 3.38
N VAL A 118 9.87 16.30 2.38
CA VAL A 118 10.42 17.45 1.65
C VAL A 118 9.31 18.16 0.84
N ALA A 119 8.46 17.39 0.14
CA ALA A 119 7.31 17.95 -0.57
C ALA A 119 6.34 18.66 0.41
N GLY A 120 6.03 18.04 1.54
CA GLY A 120 5.20 18.66 2.59
C GLY A 120 5.81 19.96 3.11
N TYR A 121 7.10 19.98 3.42
CA TYR A 121 7.82 21.16 3.90
C TYR A 121 7.82 22.30 2.87
N THR A 122 8.10 21.99 1.59
CA THR A 122 8.10 23.01 0.54
C THR A 122 6.70 23.58 0.28
N LEU A 123 5.66 22.75 0.36
CA LEU A 123 4.27 23.18 0.22
C LEU A 123 3.84 24.08 1.39
N THR A 124 4.14 23.69 2.64
CA THR A 124 3.80 24.52 3.81
C THR A 124 4.56 25.84 3.82
N LYS A 125 5.83 25.85 3.39
CA LYS A 125 6.60 27.08 3.24
C LYS A 125 6.01 28.01 2.18
N LYS A 126 5.58 27.49 1.02
CA LYS A 126 4.90 28.28 -0.02
C LYS A 126 3.56 28.82 0.46
N TRP A 127 2.78 28.00 1.15
CA TRP A 127 1.49 28.42 1.71
C TRP A 127 1.65 29.53 2.74
N LEU A 128 2.60 29.38 3.67
CA LEU A 128 2.93 30.42 4.66
C LEU A 128 3.43 31.73 4.02
N HIS A 129 4.16 31.65 2.90
CA HIS A 129 4.59 32.84 2.18
C HIS A 129 3.41 33.57 1.52
N SER A 130 2.46 32.83 0.93
CA SER A 130 1.25 33.39 0.34
C SER A 130 0.35 34.06 1.39
N ASP A 131 0.24 33.48 2.59
CA ASP A 131 -0.54 34.09 3.69
C ASP A 131 0.08 35.41 4.17
N LYS A 132 1.41 35.53 4.16
CA LYS A 132 2.12 36.77 4.52
C LYS A 132 1.88 37.86 3.49
N GLU A 133 1.98 37.55 2.19
CA GLU A 133 1.69 38.51 1.12
C GLU A 133 0.23 38.99 1.17
N ALA A 134 -0.72 38.07 1.42
CA ALA A 134 -2.13 38.42 1.59
C ALA A 134 -2.44 39.23 2.86
N ALA A 135 -1.60 39.12 3.89
CA ALA A 135 -1.71 39.92 5.12
C ALA A 135 -1.12 41.33 4.94
N GLU A 136 -0.01 41.45 4.20
CA GLU A 136 0.63 42.74 3.87
C GLU A 136 -0.24 43.57 2.92
N GLU A 137 -0.88 42.96 1.92
CA GLU A 137 -1.81 43.65 1.00
C GLU A 137 -3.06 44.21 1.72
N LYS A 138 -3.46 43.60 2.85
CA LYS A 138 -4.64 44.02 3.63
C LYS A 138 -4.37 45.08 4.69
N MET A 139 -3.11 45.44 4.95
CA MET A 139 -2.81 46.54 5.86
C MET A 139 -2.92 47.87 5.11
N PRO A 140 -3.88 48.75 5.44
CA PRO A 140 -3.88 50.10 4.89
C PRO A 140 -2.66 50.85 5.41
N ASP A 141 -2.00 51.60 4.52
CA ASP A 141 -0.86 52.45 4.85
C ASP A 141 -1.18 53.31 6.08
N PRO A 142 -0.40 53.21 7.18
CA PRO A 142 -0.60 54.05 8.37
C PRO A 142 -0.14 55.51 8.14
N HIS A 143 0.26 55.86 6.92
CA HIS A 143 0.75 57.18 6.54
C HIS A 143 -0.03 57.73 5.33
N VAL A 144 -1.34 57.90 5.48
CA VAL A 144 -2.15 58.84 4.68
C VAL A 144 -3.09 59.61 5.60
#